data_AF-A0A2N2UZV6-F1
#
_entry.id   AF-A0A2N2UZV6-F1
#
_cell.length_a   1.000
_cell.length_b   1.000
_cell.length_c   1.000
_cell.angle_alpha   90.00
_cell.angle_beta   90.00
_cell.angle_gamma   90.00
#
_symmetry.space_group_name_H-M   'P 1'
#
loop_
_entity.id
_entity.type
_entity.pdbx_description
1 polymer ?
#
loop_
_entity_poly.entity_id
_entity_poly.type
_entity_poly.pdbx_seq_one_letter_code
_entity_poly.pdbx_strand_id
1 'polypeptide(L)'
;MQSLSALFTSDTRLYAVTWGDESGPDLPVEAWWGQEELSGGFEYAIDLLSTDAHLELKTFLGRALTFTTRLSDGSVFPRSGYVRSALKLGADGGFARYRLFVVPWLWLLSRGRHHRVFQEKTVIQIIETVFADYADVAAWQWSEEVA
;
A
#
# COMPACT_ATOMS: atom_id res chain seq x y z
N MET A 1 31.79 -5.81 -15.85
CA MET A 1 31.14 -5.83 -14.52
C MET A 1 29.64 -5.71 -14.74
N GLN A 2 28.87 -6.79 -14.59
CA GLN A 2 27.40 -6.70 -14.58
C GLN A 2 26.97 -5.93 -13.32
N SER A 3 25.98 -5.04 -13.43
CA SER A 3 25.50 -4.27 -12.28
C SER A 3 24.80 -5.20 -11.30
N LEU A 4 25.05 -5.02 -9.99
CA LEU A 4 24.38 -5.77 -8.93
C LEU A 4 22.84 -5.68 -9.04
N SER A 5 22.31 -4.59 -9.58
CA SER A 5 20.86 -4.43 -9.84
C SER A 5 20.26 -5.52 -10.73
N ALA A 6 21.01 -6.07 -11.69
CA ALA A 6 20.49 -7.11 -12.60
C ALA A 6 20.33 -8.49 -11.94
N LEU A 7 20.94 -8.71 -10.77
CA LEU A 7 20.90 -9.98 -10.03
C LEU A 7 19.80 -10.01 -8.96
N PHE A 8 19.19 -8.87 -8.66
CA PHE A 8 18.21 -8.71 -7.59
C PHE A 8 16.93 -8.10 -8.13
N THR A 9 16.32 -8.77 -9.11
CA THR A 9 14.96 -8.43 -9.60
C THR A 9 13.90 -9.18 -8.79
N SER A 10 12.64 -8.77 -8.96
CA SER A 10 11.48 -9.43 -8.34
C SER A 10 10.97 -10.65 -9.12
N ASP A 11 11.49 -10.94 -10.33
CA ASP A 11 10.91 -11.91 -11.28
C ASP A 11 10.74 -13.33 -10.73
N THR A 12 11.69 -13.77 -9.88
CA THR A 12 11.72 -15.10 -9.27
C THR A 12 11.37 -15.09 -7.79
N ARG A 13 10.92 -13.95 -7.24
CA ARG A 13 10.64 -13.81 -5.81
C ARG A 13 9.24 -14.27 -5.45
N LEU A 14 9.11 -14.73 -4.20
CA LEU A 14 7.82 -15.04 -3.58
C LEU A 14 6.94 -13.79 -3.42
N TYR A 15 7.57 -12.64 -3.23
CA TYR A 15 6.92 -11.37 -2.97
C TYR A 15 7.38 -10.30 -3.96
N ALA A 16 6.45 -9.47 -4.41
CA ALA A 16 6.74 -8.32 -5.27
C ALA A 16 5.87 -7.12 -4.90
N VAL A 17 6.36 -5.93 -5.26
CA VAL A 17 5.67 -4.66 -5.10
C VAL A 17 5.48 -4.02 -6.47
N THR A 18 4.27 -3.55 -6.74
CA THR A 18 3.97 -2.70 -7.89
C THR A 18 3.33 -1.39 -7.43
N TRP A 19 3.70 -0.30 -8.08
CA TRP A 19 3.17 1.04 -7.77
C TRP A 19 1.90 1.28 -8.57
N GLY A 20 0.88 1.87 -7.95
CA GLY A 20 -0.41 2.12 -8.62
C GLY A 20 -0.33 3.08 -9.81
N ASP A 21 0.72 3.89 -9.87
CA ASP A 21 1.03 4.81 -10.99
C ASP A 21 2.08 4.25 -11.96
N GLU A 22 2.51 2.99 -11.77
CA GLU A 22 3.52 2.28 -12.58
C GLU A 22 4.88 2.98 -12.71
N SER A 23 5.13 4.05 -11.94
CA SER A 23 6.30 4.93 -12.10
C SER A 23 7.29 4.84 -10.93
N GLY A 24 6.99 4.04 -9.91
CA GLY A 24 7.87 3.92 -8.75
C GLY A 24 9.08 3.00 -9.00
N PRO A 25 10.11 3.10 -8.15
CA PRO A 25 11.31 2.30 -8.31
C PRO A 25 11.03 0.81 -8.15
N ASP A 26 11.79 -0.03 -8.87
CA ASP A 26 11.83 -1.47 -8.60
C ASP A 26 12.55 -1.70 -7.26
N LEU A 27 11.78 -2.17 -6.28
CA LEU A 27 12.24 -2.39 -4.92
C LEU A 27 11.90 -3.82 -4.52
N PRO A 28 12.86 -4.75 -4.58
CA PRO A 28 12.64 -6.11 -4.15
C PRO A 28 12.26 -6.19 -2.68
N VAL A 29 11.27 -7.02 -2.36
CA VAL A 29 10.85 -7.28 -0.98
C VAL A 29 11.89 -8.17 -0.28
N GLU A 30 12.33 -7.73 0.91
CA GLU A 30 13.19 -8.49 1.84
C GLU A 30 12.32 -9.29 2.82
N ALA A 31 11.40 -8.61 3.50
CA ALA A 31 10.52 -9.17 4.52
C ALA A 31 9.25 -8.35 4.65
N TRP A 32 8.21 -8.91 5.26
CA TRP A 32 7.01 -8.17 5.61
C TRP A 32 6.32 -8.79 6.83
N TRP A 33 5.53 -7.99 7.53
CA TRP A 33 4.59 -8.44 8.56
C TRP A 33 3.38 -7.50 8.57
N GLY A 34 2.30 -7.93 9.19
CA GLY A 34 1.10 -7.13 9.25
C GLY A 34 0.07 -7.61 10.22
N GLN A 35 -0.92 -6.76 10.47
CA GLN A 35 -2.11 -7.07 11.23
C GLN A 35 -3.34 -6.67 10.41
N GLU A 36 -4.35 -7.53 10.46
CA GLU A 36 -5.64 -7.31 9.83
C GLU A 36 -6.72 -7.63 10.86
N GLU A 37 -7.73 -6.76 10.93
CA GLU A 37 -8.86 -6.92 11.85
C GLU A 37 -10.17 -6.80 11.09
N LEU A 38 -11.13 -7.68 11.40
CA LEU A 38 -12.47 -7.56 10.84
C LEU A 38 -13.07 -6.21 11.24
N SER A 39 -13.43 -5.40 10.24
CA SER A 39 -13.92 -4.02 10.42
C SER A 39 -12.93 -3.03 11.06
N GLY A 40 -11.69 -3.43 11.36
CA GLY A 40 -10.62 -2.56 11.90
C GLY A 40 -9.63 -2.08 10.83
N GLY A 41 -9.65 -2.67 9.64
CA GLY A 41 -8.71 -2.39 8.57
C GLY A 41 -7.43 -3.22 8.70
N PHE A 42 -6.36 -2.77 8.06
CA PHE A 42 -5.06 -3.44 8.09
C PHE A 42 -3.90 -2.46 8.16
N GLU A 43 -2.76 -2.96 8.60
CA GLU A 43 -1.47 -2.32 8.41
C GLU A 43 -0.41 -3.37 8.05
N TYR A 44 0.30 -3.13 6.94
CA TYR A 44 1.44 -3.92 6.53
C TYR A 44 2.72 -3.11 6.64
N ALA A 45 3.74 -3.69 7.21
CA ALA A 45 5.10 -3.17 7.16
C ALA A 45 5.91 -4.04 6.20
N ILE A 46 6.47 -3.41 5.17
CA ILE A 46 7.17 -4.07 4.07
C ILE A 46 8.58 -3.54 4.03
N ASP A 47 9.56 -4.42 4.26
CA ASP A 47 10.97 -4.13 4.12
C ASP A 47 11.41 -4.38 2.67
N LEU A 48 12.06 -3.38 2.11
CA LEU A 48 12.42 -3.25 0.71
C LEU A 48 13.92 -3.00 0.57
N LEU A 49 14.51 -3.57 -0.47
CA LEU A 49 15.91 -3.38 -0.82
C LEU A 49 16.05 -2.39 -1.97
N SER A 50 17.10 -1.59 -1.91
CA SER A 50 17.55 -0.81 -3.05
C SER A 50 19.07 -0.76 -3.08
N THR A 51 19.65 -0.70 -4.28
CA THR A 51 21.06 -0.31 -4.46
C THR A 51 21.27 1.20 -4.28
N ASP A 52 20.19 1.98 -4.27
CA ASP A 52 20.25 3.43 -4.04
C ASP A 52 19.95 3.75 -2.56
N ALA A 53 20.95 4.29 -1.87
CA ALA A 53 20.85 4.73 -0.48
C ALA A 53 20.28 6.15 -0.31
N HIS A 54 19.90 6.83 -1.40
CA HIS A 54 19.49 8.22 -1.42
C HIS A 54 18.04 8.44 -1.91
N LEU A 55 17.23 7.38 -1.97
CA LEU A 55 15.82 7.51 -2.32
C LEU A 55 15.11 8.47 -1.36
N GLU A 56 14.44 9.47 -1.92
CA GLU A 56 13.71 10.47 -1.16
C GLU A 56 12.43 9.86 -0.56
N LEU A 57 12.38 9.68 0.76
CA LEU A 57 11.24 9.00 1.43
C LEU A 57 9.87 9.66 1.15
N LYS A 58 9.83 10.98 1.00
CA LYS A 58 8.61 11.74 0.67
C LYS A 58 7.99 11.32 -0.66
N THR A 59 8.77 10.76 -1.58
CA THR A 59 8.30 10.29 -2.89
C THR A 59 7.47 9.01 -2.81
N PHE A 60 7.45 8.34 -1.65
CA PHE A 60 6.61 7.17 -1.42
C PHE A 60 5.28 7.52 -0.76
N LEU A 61 5.24 8.59 0.03
CA LEU A 61 4.09 8.91 0.89
C LEU A 61 2.82 9.15 0.06
N GLY A 62 1.72 8.57 0.50
CA GLY A 62 0.40 8.70 -0.13
C GLY A 62 0.23 7.95 -1.45
N ARG A 63 1.28 7.29 -1.97
CA ARG A 63 1.16 6.52 -3.22
C ARG A 63 0.48 5.19 -2.98
N ALA A 64 -0.32 4.80 -3.96
CA ALA A 64 -0.90 3.47 -4.02
C ALA A 64 0.18 2.43 -4.33
N LEU A 65 0.11 1.30 -3.66
CA LEU A 65 1.03 0.18 -3.80
C LEU A 65 0.25 -1.13 -3.71
N THR A 66 0.61 -2.08 -4.56
CA THR A 66 0.14 -3.46 -4.49
C THR A 66 1.29 -4.38 -4.12
N PHE A 67 1.17 -5.04 -2.97
CA PHE A 67 2.04 -6.10 -2.52
C PHE A 67 1.45 -7.43 -2.95
N THR A 68 2.23 -8.24 -3.65
CA THR A 68 1.76 -9.53 -4.16
C THR A 68 2.53 -10.69 -3.53
N THR A 69 1.84 -11.81 -3.35
CA THR A 69 2.42 -13.09 -2.90
C THR A 69 2.16 -14.16 -3.95
N ARG A 70 3.20 -14.85 -4.42
CA ARG A 70 3.06 -16.03 -5.26
C ARG A 70 2.60 -17.21 -4.40
N LEU A 71 1.48 -17.83 -4.75
CA LEU A 71 0.94 -18.99 -4.06
C LEU A 71 1.55 -20.29 -4.60
N SER A 72 1.34 -21.40 -3.89
CA SER A 72 1.90 -22.71 -4.26
C SER A 72 1.37 -23.26 -5.59
N ASP A 73 0.20 -22.79 -6.03
CA ASP A 73 -0.41 -23.13 -7.32
C ASP A 73 0.10 -22.24 -8.47
N GLY A 74 1.04 -21.33 -8.19
CA GLY A 74 1.59 -20.38 -9.16
C GLY A 74 0.74 -19.12 -9.37
N SER A 75 -0.45 -19.04 -8.76
CA SER A 75 -1.26 -17.83 -8.78
C SER A 75 -0.64 -16.73 -7.92
N VAL A 76 -1.15 -15.51 -8.06
CA VAL A 76 -0.66 -14.34 -7.33
C VAL A 76 -1.79 -13.77 -6.50
N PHE A 77 -1.57 -13.60 -5.20
CA PHE A 77 -2.51 -12.99 -4.27
C PHE A 77 -2.13 -11.52 -4.02
N PRO A 78 -2.91 -10.54 -4.51
CA PRO A 78 -2.62 -9.12 -4.33
C PRO A 78 -3.19 -8.58 -3.00
N ARG A 79 -2.46 -7.65 -2.39
CA ARG A 79 -2.89 -6.80 -1.28
C ARG A 79 -2.54 -5.36 -1.63
N SER A 80 -3.55 -4.52 -1.82
CA SER A 80 -3.38 -3.14 -2.27
C SER A 80 -3.73 -2.15 -1.17
N GLY A 81 -2.96 -1.06 -1.09
CA GLY A 81 -3.19 0.01 -0.13
C GLY A 81 -2.36 1.24 -0.44
N TYR A 82 -2.25 2.13 0.54
CA TYR A 82 -1.55 3.41 0.43
C TYR A 82 -0.42 3.49 1.44
N VAL A 83 0.72 4.05 1.01
CA VAL A 83 1.88 4.25 1.88
C VAL A 83 1.61 5.40 2.85
N ARG A 84 1.38 5.10 4.14
CA ARG A 84 1.21 6.13 5.19
C ARG A 84 2.52 6.64 5.77
N SER A 85 3.59 5.83 5.70
CA SER A 85 4.90 6.16 6.27
C SER A 85 5.99 5.39 5.55
N ALA A 86 7.17 6.02 5.45
CA ALA A 86 8.37 5.42 4.89
C ALA A 86 9.56 5.69 5.81
N LEU A 87 10.42 4.70 6.04
CA LEU A 87 11.67 4.84 6.80
C LEU A 87 12.84 4.28 6.01
N LYS A 88 14.03 4.84 6.23
CA LYS A 88 15.30 4.22 5.85
C LYS A 88 15.88 3.52 7.08
N LEU A 89 16.04 2.20 7.02
CA LEU A 89 16.49 1.39 8.15
C LEU A 89 18.03 1.34 8.26
N GLY A 90 18.74 1.58 7.16
CA GLY A 90 20.20 1.58 7.11
C GLY A 90 20.72 1.17 5.74
N ALA A 91 22.05 1.13 5.61
CA ALA A 91 22.74 0.59 4.45
C ALA A 91 24.02 -0.13 4.90
N ASP A 92 24.35 -1.24 4.24
CA ASP A 92 25.49 -2.10 4.58
C ASP A 92 26.62 -2.06 3.53
N GLY A 93 26.55 -1.12 2.58
CA GLY A 93 27.51 -0.97 1.49
C GLY A 93 27.18 -1.78 0.24
N GLY A 94 26.22 -2.71 0.32
CA GLY A 94 25.62 -3.38 -0.84
C GLY A 94 24.21 -2.88 -1.12
N PHE A 95 23.36 -2.87 -0.09
CA PHE A 95 21.98 -2.43 -0.17
C PHE A 95 21.64 -1.40 0.90
N ALA A 96 20.68 -0.54 0.57
CA ALA A 96 19.91 0.22 1.51
C ALA A 96 18.57 -0.46 1.77
N ARG A 97 18.15 -0.49 3.03
CA ARG A 97 16.85 -1.01 3.47
C ARG A 97 15.88 0.13 3.71
N TYR A 98 14.70 0.01 3.12
CA TYR A 98 13.58 0.91 3.32
C TYR A 98 12.39 0.13 3.89
N ARG A 99 11.60 0.77 4.75
CA ARG A 99 10.37 0.20 5.28
C ARG A 99 9.19 1.07 4.88
N LEU A 100 8.20 0.48 4.23
CA LEU A 100 6.93 1.13 3.93
C LEU A 100 5.85 0.59 4.87
N PHE A 101 5.04 1.49 5.41
CA PHE A 101 3.81 1.16 6.12
C PHE A 101 2.62 1.41 5.21
N VAL A 102 1.87 0.36 4.90
CA VAL A 102 0.78 0.35 3.92
C VAL A 102 -0.54 0.10 4.65
N VAL A 103 -1.55 0.92 4.34
CA VAL A 103 -2.86 0.92 5.00
C VAL A 103 -3.99 0.97 3.96
N PRO A 104 -5.23 0.58 4.30
CA PRO A 104 -6.36 0.74 3.39
C PRO A 104 -6.66 2.23 3.18
N TRP A 105 -7.33 2.56 2.07
CA TRP A 105 -7.79 3.93 1.80
C TRP A 105 -8.68 4.49 2.92
N LEU A 106 -9.45 3.62 3.60
CA LEU A 106 -10.29 3.98 4.76
C LEU A 106 -9.49 4.65 5.89
N TRP A 107 -8.18 4.39 6.00
CA TRP A 107 -7.32 5.08 6.97
C TRP A 107 -7.29 6.59 6.72
N LEU A 108 -7.42 7.06 5.48
CA LEU A 108 -7.42 8.48 5.13
C LEU A 108 -8.60 9.23 5.78
N LEU A 109 -9.75 8.57 5.95
CA LEU A 109 -10.91 9.14 6.65
C LEU A 109 -10.58 9.52 8.09
N SER A 110 -9.65 8.79 8.73
CA SER A 110 -9.20 9.09 10.09
C SER A 110 -8.23 10.28 10.17
N ARG A 111 -7.76 10.80 9.04
CA ARG A 111 -6.88 11.97 8.96
C ARG A 111 -7.64 13.29 8.81
N GLY A 112 -8.90 13.22 8.35
CA GLY A 112 -9.80 14.36 8.24
C GLY A 112 -10.69 14.51 9.47
N ARG A 113 -11.18 15.73 9.72
CA ARG A 113 -12.28 15.98 10.66
C ARG A 113 -13.25 16.96 10.03
N HIS A 114 -14.51 16.57 9.93
CA HIS A 114 -15.56 17.35 9.29
C HIS A 114 -16.78 17.47 10.23
N HIS A 115 -17.40 18.64 10.26
CA HIS A 115 -18.67 18.87 10.94
C HIS A 115 -19.74 19.03 9.86
N ARG A 116 -20.69 18.09 9.80
CA ARG A 116 -21.71 18.03 8.74
C ARG A 116 -23.06 17.70 9.36
N VAL A 117 -24.13 18.27 8.80
CA VAL A 117 -25.51 17.93 9.16
C VAL A 117 -26.13 17.21 7.96
N PHE A 118 -26.61 16.00 8.18
CA PHE A 118 -27.33 15.21 7.19
C PHE A 118 -28.81 15.18 7.57
N GLN A 119 -29.68 15.74 6.74
CA GLN A 119 -31.12 15.77 6.97
C GLN A 119 -31.82 14.91 5.93
N GLU A 120 -32.82 14.12 6.36
CA GLU A 120 -33.60 13.25 5.48
C GLU A 120 -32.71 12.31 4.63
N LYS A 121 -31.60 11.83 5.22
CA LYS A 121 -30.68 10.87 4.60
C LYS A 121 -30.66 9.54 5.33
N THR A 122 -30.61 8.46 4.58
CA THR A 122 -30.34 7.12 5.12
C THR A 122 -28.85 6.96 5.45
N VAL A 123 -28.51 5.96 6.26
CA VAL A 123 -27.10 5.64 6.57
C VAL A 123 -26.29 5.36 5.30
N ILE A 124 -26.87 4.64 4.34
CA ILE A 124 -26.26 4.35 3.02
C ILE A 124 -25.90 5.66 2.30
N GLN A 125 -26.85 6.58 2.20
CA GLN A 125 -26.63 7.88 1.54
C GLN A 125 -25.57 8.72 2.26
N ILE A 126 -25.50 8.64 3.59
CA ILE A 126 -24.47 9.34 4.37
C ILE A 126 -23.09 8.75 4.06
N ILE A 127 -22.95 7.43 4.04
CA ILE A 127 -21.69 6.75 3.74
C ILE A 127 -21.23 7.07 2.32
N GLU A 128 -22.13 6.98 1.33
CA GLU A 128 -21.88 7.38 -0.06
C GLU A 128 -21.37 8.83 -0.15
N THR A 129 -22.04 9.75 0.56
CA THR A 129 -21.66 11.16 0.56
C THR A 129 -20.28 11.38 1.19
N VAL A 130 -19.94 10.65 2.25
CA VAL A 130 -18.62 10.73 2.89
C VAL A 130 -17.54 10.12 1.99
N PHE A 131 -17.82 9.00 1.35
CA PHE A 131 -16.86 8.29 0.50
C PHE A 131 -16.64 9.01 -0.84
N ALA A 132 -17.61 9.75 -1.34
CA ALA A 132 -17.48 10.57 -2.55
C ALA A 132 -16.37 11.63 -2.45
N ASP A 133 -16.08 12.16 -1.25
CA ASP A 133 -14.98 13.10 -1.02
C ASP A 133 -13.59 12.45 -1.25
N TYR A 134 -13.54 11.13 -1.37
CA TYR A 134 -12.32 10.31 -1.56
C TYR A 134 -12.38 9.49 -2.86
N ALA A 135 -13.20 9.89 -3.83
CA ALA A 135 -13.44 9.12 -5.07
C ALA A 135 -12.16 8.76 -5.85
N ASP A 136 -11.10 9.59 -5.76
CA ASP A 136 -9.82 9.33 -6.42
C ASP A 136 -9.06 8.12 -5.86
N VAL A 137 -9.35 7.73 -4.63
CA VAL A 137 -8.62 6.67 -3.90
C VAL A 137 -9.50 5.54 -3.38
N ALA A 138 -10.80 5.78 -3.25
CA ALA A 138 -11.76 4.86 -2.66
C ALA A 138 -12.11 3.73 -3.62
N ALA A 139 -11.83 2.50 -3.21
CA ALA A 139 -12.26 1.29 -3.89
C ALA A 139 -13.26 0.56 -2.98
N TRP A 140 -14.56 0.67 -3.28
CA TRP A 140 -15.62 0.09 -2.48
C TRP A 140 -16.89 -0.15 -3.31
N GLN A 141 -17.74 -1.05 -2.84
CA GLN A 141 -19.08 -1.29 -3.38
C GLN A 141 -19.98 -1.81 -2.26
N TRP A 142 -21.29 -1.57 -2.37
CA TRP A 142 -22.27 -2.28 -1.55
C TRP A 142 -22.37 -3.74 -2.00
N SER A 143 -22.55 -4.66 -1.06
CA SER A 143 -22.91 -6.04 -1.40
C SER A 143 -24.37 -6.09 -1.86
N GLU A 144 -24.71 -7.11 -2.64
CA GLU A 144 -26.09 -7.35 -3.12
C GLU A 144 -27.10 -7.52 -1.97
N GLU A 145 -26.64 -7.92 -0.79
CA GLU A 145 -27.48 -8.09 0.40
C GLU A 145 -27.91 -6.75 1.04
N VAL A 146 -27.19 -5.67 0.72
CA VAL A 146 -27.41 -4.32 1.29
C VAL A 146 -28.09 -3.38 0.29
N ALA A 147 -27.91 -3.62 -1.01
CA ALA A 147 -28.50 -2.83 -2.12
C ALA A 147 -29.99 -3.14 -2.32
#